data_AF-A0A2B8A0I9-F1
#
_entry.id   AF-A0A2B8A0I9-F1
#
_cell.length_a   1.000
_cell.length_b   1.000
_cell.length_c   1.000
_cell.angle_alpha   90.00
_cell.angle_beta   90.00
_cell.angle_gamma   90.00
#
_symmetry.space_group_name_H-M   'P 1'
#
loop_
_entity.id
_entity.type
_entity.pdbx_description
1 polymer ?
#
loop_
_entity_poly.entity_id
_entity_poly.type
_entity_poly.pdbx_seq_one_letter_code
_entity_poly.pdbx_strand_id
1 'polypeptide(L)' 'VSEVHPFLDGNGRMARLLMNAELTAANHSKIIIPTVFRDDYMGALRKLTRQGDAETYIRMMQRAH' A
#
# COMPACT_ATOMS: atom_id res chain seq x y z
N VAL A 1 -3.09 -6.12 3.64
CA VAL A 1 -3.82 -7.15 2.85
C VAL A 1 -5.13 -6.52 2.45
N SER A 2 -5.67 -6.77 1.25
CA SER A 2 -6.99 -6.19 0.92
C SER A 2 -8.02 -6.79 1.88
N GLU A 3 -8.66 -5.97 2.70
CA GLU A 3 -9.66 -6.42 3.70
C GLU A 3 -10.85 -7.10 3.02
N VAL A 4 -11.19 -6.62 1.83
CA VAL A 4 -12.16 -7.23 0.94
C VAL A 4 -11.39 -7.74 -0.29
N HIS A 5 -11.57 -9.01 -0.65
CA HIS A 5 -10.86 -9.68 -1.74
C HIS A 5 -11.84 -10.09 -2.86
N PRO A 6 -12.42 -9.12 -3.59
CA PRO A 6 -13.53 -9.37 -4.53
C PRO A 6 -13.11 -10.12 -5.79
N PHE A 7 -11.82 -10.11 -6.15
CA PHE A 7 -11.30 -10.77 -7.36
C PHE A 7 -10.44 -11.99 -7.01
N LEU A 8 -10.34 -12.96 -7.91
CA LEU A 8 -9.48 -14.15 -7.74
C LEU A 8 -7.97 -13.80 -7.68
N ASP A 9 -7.53 -12.80 -8.46
CA ASP A 9 -6.17 -12.25 -8.45
C ASP A 9 -6.22 -10.73 -8.70
N GLY A 10 -5.11 -10.03 -8.40
CA GLY A 10 -4.92 -8.63 -8.78
C GLY A 10 -5.44 -7.61 -7.78
N ASN A 11 -6.03 -8.02 -6.66
CA ASN A 11 -6.52 -7.10 -5.61
C ASN A 11 -5.44 -6.12 -5.14
N GLY A 12 -4.19 -6.58 -4.98
CA GLY A 12 -3.07 -5.70 -4.62
C GLY A 12 -2.71 -4.68 -5.70
N ARG A 13 -2.91 -5.01 -6.98
CA ARG A 13 -2.71 -4.06 -8.10
C ARG A 13 -3.84 -3.03 -8.12
N MET A 14 -5.09 -3.47 -7.99
CA MET A 14 -6.26 -2.61 -7.93
C MET A 14 -6.22 -1.66 -6.73
N ALA A 15 -5.85 -2.13 -5.54
CA ALA A 15 -5.71 -1.31 -4.35
C ALA A 15 -4.69 -0.18 -4.54
N ARG A 16 -3.52 -0.47 -5.14
CA ARG A 16 -2.51 0.56 -5.43
C ARG A 16 -2.96 1.53 -6.52
N LEU A 17 -3.68 1.04 -7.53
CA LEU A 17 -4.22 1.88 -8.59
C LEU A 17 -5.24 2.87 -8.02
N LEU A 18 -6.18 2.38 -7.20
CA LEU A 18 -7.19 3.21 -6.55
C LEU A 18 -6.53 4.21 -5.59
N MET A 19 -5.58 3.77 -4.75
CA MET A 19 -4.82 4.66 -3.87
C MET A 19 -4.17 5.81 -4.65
N ASN A 20 -3.50 5.51 -5.77
CA ASN A 20 -2.87 6.55 -6.58
C ASN A 20 -3.87 7.40 -7.35
N ALA A 21 -5.05 6.87 -7.71
CA ALA A 21 -6.12 7.66 -8.31
C ALA A 21 -6.61 8.72 -7.33
N GLU A 22 -6.90 8.34 -6.09
CA GLU A 22 -7.32 9.28 -5.03
C GLU A 22 -6.25 10.33 -4.72
N LEU A 23 -4.98 9.90 -4.58
CA LEU A 23 -3.87 10.83 -4.39
C LEU A 23 -3.74 11.82 -5.55
N THR A 24 -3.89 11.34 -6.79
CA THR A 24 -3.81 12.20 -7.98
C THR A 24 -4.98 13.18 -8.03
N ALA A 25 -6.21 12.73 -7.71
CA ALA A 25 -7.38 13.60 -7.65
C ALA A 25 -7.23 14.70 -6.59
N ALA A 26 -6.57 14.39 -5.46
CA ALA A 26 -6.23 15.34 -4.41
C ALA A 26 -4.94 16.14 -4.67
N ASN A 27 -4.33 16.00 -5.86
CA ASN A 27 -3.11 16.69 -6.26
C ASN A 27 -1.89 16.38 -5.35
N HIS A 28 -1.84 15.18 -4.79
CA HIS A 28 -0.73 14.64 -3.99
C HIS A 28 0.23 13.79 -4.82
N SER A 29 1.43 13.58 -4.27
CA SER A 29 2.44 12.72 -4.86
C SER A 29 1.95 11.28 -4.98
N LYS A 30 2.21 10.66 -6.13
CA LYS A 30 1.95 9.23 -6.35
C LYS A 30 2.91 8.39 -5.52
N ILE A 31 2.38 7.32 -4.95
CA ILE A 31 3.17 6.32 -4.22
C ILE A 31 3.55 5.20 -5.20
N ILE A 32 4.86 4.97 -5.34
CA ILE A 32 5.42 3.88 -6.12
C ILE A 32 6.19 2.97 -5.17
N ILE A 33 5.95 1.65 -5.27
CA ILE A 33 6.62 0.66 -4.43
C ILE A 33 7.58 -0.15 -5.30
N PRO A 34 8.90 0.05 -5.15
CA PRO A 34 9.89 -0.73 -5.85
C PRO A 34 9.75 -2.22 -5.52
N THR A 35 10.04 -3.08 -6.50
CA THR A 35 9.90 -4.54 -6.35
C THR A 35 10.77 -5.10 -5.23
N VAL A 36 11.93 -4.49 -4.97
CA VAL A 36 12.83 -4.84 -3.86
C VAL A 36 12.18 -4.68 -2.48
N PHE A 37 11.24 -3.75 -2.31
CA PHE A 37 10.56 -3.51 -1.03
C PHE A 37 9.23 -4.26 -0.89
N ARG A 38 8.95 -5.22 -1.76
CA ARG A 38 7.67 -5.92 -1.80
C ARG A 38 7.32 -6.61 -0.48
N ASP A 39 8.28 -7.31 0.12
CA ASP A 39 8.03 -8.08 1.35
C ASP A 39 7.81 -7.17 2.55
N ASP A 40 8.61 -6.10 2.67
CA ASP A 40 8.46 -5.06 3.69
C ASP A 40 7.10 -4.37 3.58
N TYR A 41 6.69 -4.00 2.36
CA TYR A 41 5.37 -3.43 2.10
C TYR A 41 4.26 -4.38 2.54
N MET A 42 4.33 -5.66 2.15
CA MET A 42 3.31 -6.65 2.50
C MET A 42 3.24 -6.89 4.01
N GLY A 43 4.38 -6.88 4.71
CA GLY A 43 4.46 -6.98 6.16
C GLY A 43 3.84 -5.77 6.86
N ALA A 44 4.24 -4.57 6.45
CA ALA A 44 3.70 -3.32 6.98
C ALA A 44 2.19 -3.21 6.77
N LEU A 45 1.71 -3.53 5.56
CA LEU A 45 0.29 -3.51 5.22
C LEU A 45 -0.51 -4.55 6.01
N ARG A 46 0.08 -5.70 6.39
CA ARG A 46 -0.56 -6.68 7.27
C ARG A 46 -0.70 -6.17 8.70
N LYS A 47 0.34 -5.52 9.24
CA LYS A 47 0.29 -4.90 10.57
C LYS A 47 -0.75 -3.79 10.63
N LEU A 48 -0.76 -2.92 9.64
CA LEU A 48 -1.77 -1.86 9.52
C LEU A 48 -3.19 -2.44 9.54
N THR A 49 -3.52 -3.37 8.63
CA THR A 49 -4.87 -3.94 8.53
C THR A 49 -5.30 -4.72 9.79
N ARG A 50 -4.38 -5.48 10.41
CA ARG A 50 -4.76 -6.41 11.49
C ARG A 50 -4.63 -5.83 12.89
N GLN A 51 -3.77 -4.83 13.05
CA GLN A 51 -3.39 -4.27 14.35
C GLN A 51 -3.62 -2.76 14.43
N GLY A 52 -4.02 -2.10 13.33
CA GLY A 52 -4.17 -0.64 13.26
C GLY A 52 -2.84 0.13 13.29
N ASP A 53 -1.70 -0.56 13.22
CA ASP A 53 -0.38 0.07 13.27
C ASP A 53 0.02 0.63 11.89
N ALA A 54 -0.21 1.93 11.72
CA ALA A 54 0.20 2.69 10.53
C ALA A 54 1.67 3.13 10.56
N GLU A 55 2.33 3.10 11.72
CA GLU A 55 3.66 3.66 11.89
C GLU A 55 4.70 2.84 11.11
N THR A 56 4.56 1.51 11.14
CA THR A 56 5.40 0.61 10.34
C THR A 56 5.27 0.91 8.84
N TYR A 57 4.07 1.24 8.36
CA TYR A 57 3.81 1.57 6.96
C TYR A 57 4.46 2.90 6.56
N ILE A 58 4.26 3.94 7.36
CA ILE A 58 4.84 5.27 7.10
C ILE A 58 6.36 5.21 7.07
N ARG A 59 6.99 4.53 8.05
CA ARG A 59 8.45 4.38 8.09
C ARG A 59 9.00 3.67 6.85
N MET A 60 8.32 2.64 6.38
CA MET A 60 8.72 1.93 5.16
C MET A 60 8.64 2.85 3.95
N MET A 61 7.55 3.62 3.81
CA MET A 61 7.39 4.58 2.72
C MET A 61 8.45 5.68 2.70
N GLN A 62 8.89 6.16 3.87
CA GLN A 62 9.97 7.14 3.98
C GLN A 62 11.34 6.61 3.53
N ARG A 63 11.59 5.30 3.70
CA ARG A 63 12.87 4.67 3.29
C ARG A 63 12.92 4.32 1.80
N ALA A 64 11.76 4.21 1.17
CA ALA A 64 11.63 3.86 -0.25
C ALA A 64 11.72 5.08 -1.19
N HIS A 65 11.86 6.29 -0.64
CA HIS A 65 11.94 7.57 -1.36
C HIS A 65 13.38 7.96 -1.70
#